data_AF-A0A257JCC6-F1
#
_entry.id   AF-A0A257JCC6-F1
#
_cell.length_a   1.000
_cell.length_b   1.000
_cell.length_c   1.000
_cell.angle_alpha   90.00
_cell.angle_beta   90.00
_cell.angle_gamma   90.00
#
_symmetry.space_group_name_H-M   'P 1'
#
loop_
_entity.id
_entity.type
_entity.pdbx_description
1 polymer ?
#
loop_
_entity_poly.entity_id
_entity_poly.type
_entity_poly.pdbx_seq_one_letter_code
_entity_poly.pdbx_strand_id
1 'polypeptide(L)'
;RQQRSLARTVDRAVLFYGTLDDAQRQLLAKGLQASPFDAERWLAERARRNNDIVQSLRQWQAERADAATVQAGLRRLGAELLQSPRADYRAYNLKLVHANCALVARLQASTTPAQRQRAADKLKGWEDDLRALAAQQR
;
A
#
# COMPACT_ATOMS: atom_id res chain seq x y z
N ARG A 1 15.94 -5.64 10.33
CA ARG A 1 14.72 -5.05 9.70
C ARG A 1 14.99 -4.43 8.33
N GLN A 2 15.96 -3.50 8.22
CA GLN A 2 16.24 -2.79 6.97
C GLN A 2 16.57 -3.72 5.79
N GLN A 3 17.41 -4.74 5.97
CA GLN A 3 17.71 -5.74 4.94
C GLN A 3 16.45 -6.43 4.39
N ARG A 4 15.54 -6.88 5.27
CA ARG A 4 14.26 -7.48 4.83
C ARG A 4 13.36 -6.47 4.13
N SER A 5 13.42 -5.19 4.50
CA SER A 5 12.69 -4.13 3.79
C SER A 5 13.25 -3.91 2.40
N LEU A 6 14.58 -3.87 2.27
CA LEU A 6 15.26 -3.74 0.98
C LEU A 6 14.95 -4.92 0.07
N ALA A 7 15.05 -6.16 0.58
CA ALA A 7 14.72 -7.37 -0.18
C ALA A 7 13.29 -7.27 -0.76
N ARG A 8 12.28 -6.99 0.07
CA ARG A 8 10.90 -6.84 -0.40
C ARG A 8 10.72 -5.70 -1.42
N THR A 9 11.41 -4.58 -1.24
CA THR A 9 11.34 -3.46 -2.19
C THR A 9 11.99 -3.82 -3.52
N VAL A 10 13.13 -4.53 -3.50
CA VAL A 10 13.78 -5.07 -4.69
C VAL A 10 12.87 -6.08 -5.37
N ASP A 11 12.27 -7.03 -4.64
CA ASP A 11 11.38 -8.05 -5.22
C ASP A 11 10.20 -7.41 -5.96
N ARG A 12 9.61 -6.36 -5.37
CA ARG A 12 8.51 -5.60 -5.99
C ARG A 12 8.96 -4.85 -7.25
N ALA A 13 10.13 -4.23 -7.20
CA ALA A 13 10.69 -3.55 -8.36
C ALA A 13 11.06 -4.56 -9.47
N VAL A 14 11.58 -5.74 -9.12
CA VAL A 14 11.91 -6.82 -10.06
C VAL A 14 10.66 -7.42 -10.69
N LEU A 15 9.57 -7.55 -9.94
CA LEU A 15 8.29 -7.98 -10.48
C LEU A 15 7.86 -7.10 -11.67
N PHE A 16 8.12 -5.79 -11.57
CA PHE A 16 7.65 -4.80 -12.54
C PHE A 16 8.67 -4.53 -13.65
N TYR A 17 9.92 -4.22 -13.31
CA TYR A 17 10.97 -3.82 -14.25
C TYR A 17 11.90 -4.96 -14.67
N GLY A 18 11.90 -6.09 -13.95
CA GLY A 18 12.88 -7.14 -14.12
C GLY A 18 14.17 -6.92 -13.35
N THR A 19 15.25 -7.58 -13.76
CA THR A 19 16.53 -7.53 -13.05
C THR A 19 16.96 -6.07 -12.84
N LEU A 20 17.32 -5.74 -11.60
CA LEU A 20 17.88 -4.45 -11.23
C LEU A 20 19.40 -4.55 -11.15
N ASP A 21 20.08 -3.55 -11.69
CA ASP A 21 21.53 -3.39 -11.53
C ASP A 21 21.89 -2.88 -10.12
N ASP A 22 23.19 -2.82 -9.84
CA ASP A 22 23.69 -2.41 -8.52
C ASP A 22 23.37 -0.94 -8.21
N ALA A 23 23.38 -0.05 -9.20
CA ALA A 23 23.05 1.36 -9.00
C ALA A 23 21.57 1.53 -8.59
N GLN A 24 20.66 0.79 -9.22
CA GLN A 24 19.23 0.75 -8.90
C GLN A 24 18.99 0.14 -7.52
N ARG A 25 19.71 -0.93 -7.15
CA ARG A 25 19.63 -1.52 -5.79
C ARG A 25 20.13 -0.57 -4.71
N GLN A 26 21.25 0.13 -4.97
CA GLN A 26 21.78 1.13 -4.06
C GLN A 26 20.85 2.35 -3.93
N LEU A 27 20.21 2.78 -5.02
CA LEU A 27 19.18 3.82 -5.02
C LEU A 27 18.02 3.45 -4.09
N LEU A 28 17.53 2.21 -4.19
CA LEU A 28 16.48 1.70 -3.29
C LEU A 28 16.94 1.64 -1.83
N ALA A 29 18.16 1.19 -1.56
CA ALA A 29 18.73 1.13 -0.22
C ALA A 29 18.82 2.52 0.44
N LYS A 30 19.37 3.50 -0.29
CA LYS A 30 19.45 4.91 0.17
C LYS A 30 18.07 5.51 0.39
N GLY A 31 17.13 5.24 -0.52
CA GLY A 31 15.75 5.68 -0.39
C GLY A 31 15.05 5.15 0.86
N LEU A 32 15.26 3.87 1.20
CA LEU A 32 14.72 3.26 2.41
C LEU A 32 15.38 3.79 3.68
N GLN A 33 16.67 4.08 3.65
CA GLN A 33 17.37 4.71 4.78
C GLN A 33 16.85 6.13 5.05
N ALA A 34 16.53 6.89 4.00
CA ALA A 34 15.97 8.23 4.11
C ALA A 34 14.44 8.26 4.31
N SER A 35 13.78 7.11 4.41
CA SER A 35 12.33 7.04 4.54
C SER A 35 11.86 7.63 5.87
N PRO A 36 10.80 8.48 5.88
CA PRO A 36 10.20 8.97 7.12
C PRO A 36 9.35 7.91 7.84
N PHE A 37 9.46 6.64 7.44
CA PHE A 37 8.66 5.55 8.01
C PHE A 37 8.97 5.35 9.49
N ASP A 38 7.95 5.53 10.31
CA ASP A 38 7.93 5.28 11.74
C ASP A 38 7.11 4.01 12.02
N ALA A 39 7.79 2.96 12.46
CA ALA A 39 7.19 1.67 12.71
C ALA A 39 6.25 1.67 13.93
N GLU A 40 6.58 2.45 14.96
CA GLU A 40 5.78 2.54 16.19
C GLU A 40 4.50 3.30 15.92
N ARG A 41 4.60 4.42 15.19
CA ARG A 41 3.44 5.19 14.77
C ARG A 41 2.50 4.39 13.87
N TRP A 42 3.06 3.63 12.92
CA TRP A 42 2.27 2.74 12.06
C TRP A 42 1.56 1.63 12.84
N LEU A 43 2.26 1.00 13.79
CA LEU A 43 1.69 -0.07 14.61
C LEU A 43 0.60 0.47 15.55
N ALA A 44 0.83 1.62 16.17
CA ALA A 44 -0.14 2.27 17.06
C ALA A 44 -1.46 2.57 16.35
N GLU A 45 -1.40 3.10 15.13
CA GLU A 45 -2.60 3.36 14.32
C GLU A 45 -3.35 2.06 13.98
N ARG A 46 -2.62 0.99 13.62
CA ARG A 46 -3.24 -0.31 13.34
C ARG A 46 -3.90 -0.93 14.57
N ALA A 47 -3.23 -0.88 15.71
CA ALA A 47 -3.77 -1.39 16.97
C ALA A 47 -5.07 -0.65 17.32
N ARG A 48 -5.10 0.68 17.13
CA ARG A 48 -6.28 1.50 17.36
C ARG A 48 -7.43 1.13 16.43
N ARG A 49 -7.18 1.05 15.12
CA ARG A 49 -8.21 0.64 14.13
C ARG A 49 -8.77 -0.76 14.43
N ASN A 50 -7.91 -1.70 14.83
CA ASN A 50 -8.36 -3.02 15.23
C ASN A 50 -9.28 -2.96 16.44
N ASN A 51 -8.97 -2.11 17.43
CA ASN A 51 -9.84 -1.88 18.58
C ASN A 51 -11.19 -1.28 18.14
N ASP A 52 -11.17 -0.23 17.31
CA ASP A 52 -12.39 0.43 16.80
C ASP A 52 -13.32 -0.56 16.08
N ILE A 53 -12.75 -1.48 15.28
CA ILE A 53 -13.49 -2.57 14.63
C ILE A 53 -14.11 -3.51 15.66
N VAL A 54 -13.33 -4.03 16.60
CA VAL A 54 -13.82 -4.99 17.61
C VAL A 54 -14.88 -4.37 18.51
N GLN A 55 -14.69 -3.11 18.92
CA GLN A 55 -15.65 -2.37 19.73
C GLN A 55 -16.97 -2.19 18.98
N SER A 56 -16.90 -1.74 17.72
CA SER A 56 -18.10 -1.53 16.89
C SER A 56 -18.88 -2.83 16.70
N LEU A 57 -18.19 -3.94 16.41
CA LEU A 57 -18.82 -5.25 16.25
C LEU A 57 -19.51 -5.74 17.54
N ARG A 58 -18.85 -5.58 18.70
CA ARG A 58 -19.44 -5.94 20.00
C ARG A 58 -20.65 -5.08 20.33
N GLN A 59 -20.59 -3.78 20.04
CA GLN A 59 -21.69 -2.86 20.25
C GLN A 59 -22.91 -3.27 19.42
N TRP A 60 -22.75 -3.45 18.11
CA TRP A 60 -23.86 -3.86 17.24
C TRP A 60 -24.47 -5.20 17.64
N GLN A 61 -23.64 -6.14 18.11
CA GLN A 61 -24.12 -7.41 18.64
C GLN A 61 -24.98 -7.20 19.91
N ALA A 62 -24.53 -6.39 20.86
CA ALA A 62 -25.23 -6.13 22.12
C ALA A 62 -26.56 -5.37 21.89
N GLU A 63 -26.55 -4.40 20.98
CA GLU A 63 -27.71 -3.57 20.63
C GLU A 63 -28.70 -4.29 19.70
N ARG A 64 -28.34 -5.48 19.18
CA ARG A 64 -29.08 -6.16 18.09
C ARG A 64 -29.36 -5.20 16.93
N ALA A 65 -28.32 -4.46 16.52
CA ALA A 65 -28.42 -3.46 15.47
C ALA A 65 -28.94 -4.07 14.17
N ASP A 66 -29.76 -3.32 13.44
CA ASP A 66 -30.31 -3.78 12.17
C ASP A 66 -29.23 -3.87 11.08
N ALA A 67 -29.56 -4.56 9.98
CA ALA A 67 -28.62 -4.78 8.89
C ALA A 67 -28.14 -3.47 8.26
N ALA A 68 -29.00 -2.45 8.19
CA ALA A 68 -28.66 -1.14 7.63
C ALA A 68 -27.58 -0.43 8.46
N THR A 69 -27.72 -0.43 9.78
CA THR A 69 -26.75 0.14 10.73
C THR A 69 -25.41 -0.57 10.65
N VAL A 70 -25.41 -1.91 10.65
CA VAL A 70 -24.18 -2.70 10.54
C VAL A 70 -23.47 -2.43 9.21
N GLN A 71 -24.21 -2.41 8.09
CA GLN A 71 -23.63 -2.14 6.77
C GLN A 71 -23.03 -0.73 6.69
N ALA A 72 -23.75 0.28 7.17
CA ALA A 72 -23.24 1.65 7.21
C ALA A 72 -21.97 1.76 8.05
N GLY A 73 -21.96 1.10 9.21
CA GLY A 73 -20.81 1.03 10.10
C GLY A 73 -19.59 0.35 9.48
N LEU A 74 -19.78 -0.79 8.80
CA LEU A 74 -18.70 -1.49 8.10
C LEU A 74 -18.12 -0.66 6.95
N ARG A 75 -18.97 0.04 6.18
CA ARG A 75 -18.51 0.96 5.12
C ARG A 75 -17.66 2.10 5.70
N ARG A 76 -18.10 2.68 6.81
CA ARG A 76 -17.34 3.72 7.54
C ARG A 76 -15.97 3.21 7.99
N LEU A 77 -15.93 2.07 8.70
CA LEU A 77 -14.67 1.46 9.15
C LEU A 77 -13.74 1.15 7.97
N GLY A 78 -14.29 0.66 6.85
CA GLY A 78 -13.54 0.42 5.62
C GLY A 78 -12.93 1.70 5.04
N ALA A 79 -13.69 2.80 5.01
CA ALA A 79 -13.17 4.11 4.58
C ALA A 79 -12.05 4.62 5.51
N GLU A 80 -12.21 4.44 6.83
CA GLU A 80 -11.22 4.83 7.84
C GLU A 80 -9.91 4.03 7.74
N LEU A 81 -9.95 2.80 7.20
CA LEU A 81 -8.74 2.03 6.89
C LEU A 81 -7.92 2.69 5.78
N LEU A 82 -8.56 3.26 4.76
CA LEU A 82 -7.90 3.96 3.66
C LEU A 82 -7.42 5.35 4.09
N GLN A 83 -8.26 6.06 4.84
CA GLN A 83 -8.01 7.42 5.29
C GLN A 83 -8.28 7.52 6.79
N SER A 84 -7.22 7.62 7.59
CA SER A 84 -7.36 7.74 9.05
C SER A 84 -8.28 8.92 9.41
N PRO A 85 -9.20 8.77 10.37
CA PRO A 85 -9.96 9.90 10.91
C PRO A 85 -9.07 10.87 11.69
N ARG A 86 -7.84 10.48 12.06
CA ARG A 86 -6.91 11.30 12.83
C ARG A 86 -6.04 12.19 11.93
N ALA A 87 -6.15 13.50 12.13
CA ALA A 87 -5.44 14.50 11.32
C ALA A 87 -3.91 14.37 11.40
N ASP A 88 -3.38 14.07 12.59
CA ASP A 88 -1.94 13.89 12.82
C ASP A 88 -1.40 12.69 12.00
N TYR A 89 -2.12 11.57 12.02
CA TYR A 89 -1.73 10.37 11.28
C TYR A 89 -1.88 10.58 9.78
N ARG A 90 -2.94 11.29 9.32
CA ARG A 90 -3.07 11.67 7.91
C ARG A 90 -1.87 12.51 7.43
N ALA A 91 -1.45 13.50 8.22
CA ALA A 91 -0.29 14.32 7.88
C ALA A 91 1.01 13.49 7.81
N TYR A 92 1.19 12.54 8.74
CA TYR A 92 2.30 11.58 8.67
C TYR A 92 2.23 10.68 7.43
N ASN A 93 1.06 10.12 7.13
CA ASN A 93 0.86 9.26 5.98
C ASN A 93 1.13 10.03 4.67
N LEU A 94 0.74 11.30 4.58
CA LEU A 94 1.04 12.14 3.42
C LEU A 94 2.55 12.32 3.21
N LYS A 95 3.31 12.55 4.29
CA LYS A 95 4.79 12.62 4.21
C LYS A 95 5.38 11.30 3.71
N LEU A 96 4.87 10.17 4.20
CA LEU A 96 5.30 8.84 3.76
C LEU A 96 4.96 8.57 2.29
N VAL A 97 3.75 8.95 1.86
CA VAL A 97 3.32 8.86 0.45
C VAL A 97 4.25 9.70 -0.44
N HIS A 98 4.53 10.95 -0.08
CA HIS A 98 5.44 11.80 -0.86
C HIS A 98 6.85 11.20 -0.97
N ALA A 99 7.40 10.69 0.14
CA ALA A 99 8.71 10.03 0.13
C ALA A 99 8.74 8.79 -0.76
N ASN A 100 7.68 7.97 -0.72
CA ASN A 100 7.55 6.78 -1.56
C ASN A 100 7.39 7.15 -3.04
N CYS A 101 6.56 8.14 -3.37
CA CYS A 101 6.42 8.65 -4.74
C CYS A 101 7.75 9.15 -5.28
N ALA A 102 8.51 9.92 -4.49
CA ALA A 102 9.83 10.41 -4.88
C ALA A 102 10.83 9.26 -5.11
N LEU A 103 10.79 8.21 -4.27
CA LEU A 103 11.63 7.02 -4.46
C LEU A 103 11.28 6.28 -5.75
N VAL A 104 9.99 6.03 -6.00
CA VAL A 104 9.51 5.34 -7.21
C VAL A 104 9.83 6.15 -8.46
N ALA A 105 9.64 7.48 -8.43
CA ALA A 105 9.97 8.35 -9.55
C ALA A 105 11.47 8.30 -9.90
N ARG A 106 12.35 8.32 -8.89
CA ARG A 106 13.80 8.16 -9.09
C ARG A 106 14.15 6.79 -9.65
N LEU A 107 13.53 5.72 -9.17
CA LEU A 107 13.72 4.38 -9.73
C LEU A 107 13.27 4.34 -11.20
N GLN A 108 12.07 4.84 -11.52
CA GLN A 108 11.55 4.94 -12.89
C GLN A 108 12.52 5.70 -13.81
N ALA A 109 13.07 6.82 -13.34
CA ALA A 109 14.04 7.61 -14.11
C ALA A 109 15.35 6.86 -14.38
N SER A 110 15.73 5.90 -13.52
CA SER A 110 16.91 5.05 -13.69
C SER A 110 16.70 3.83 -14.58
N THR A 111 15.50 3.61 -15.11
CA THR A 111 15.19 2.41 -15.91
C THR A 111 15.81 2.44 -17.30
N THR A 112 16.15 1.26 -17.83
CA THR A 112 16.55 1.09 -19.23
C THR A 112 15.33 0.97 -20.16
N PRO A 113 15.49 1.14 -21.49
CA PRO A 113 14.41 0.87 -22.44
C PRO A 113 13.81 -0.53 -22.32
N ALA A 114 14.65 -1.55 -22.11
CA ALA A 114 14.20 -2.94 -21.92
C ALA A 114 13.37 -3.11 -20.64
N GLN A 115 13.78 -2.47 -19.53
CA GLN A 115 13.02 -2.48 -18.29
C GLN A 115 11.67 -1.76 -18.44
N ARG A 116 11.61 -0.66 -19.20
CA ARG A 116 10.36 0.05 -19.51
C ARG A 116 9.42 -0.78 -20.38
N GLN A 117 9.95 -1.48 -21.39
CA GLN A 117 9.14 -2.37 -22.23
C GLN A 117 8.54 -3.49 -21.38
N ARG A 118 9.35 -4.15 -20.55
CA ARG A 118 8.86 -5.19 -19.64
C ARG A 118 7.76 -4.69 -18.70
N ALA A 119 7.92 -3.48 -18.15
CA ALA A 119 6.89 -2.88 -17.31
C ALA A 119 5.58 -2.64 -18.08
N ALA A 120 5.66 -2.18 -19.33
CA ALA A 120 4.49 -2.03 -20.21
C ALA A 120 3.82 -3.38 -20.49
N ASP A 121 4.60 -4.42 -20.82
CA ASP A 121 4.08 -5.77 -21.06
C ASP A 121 3.41 -6.34 -19.80
N LYS A 122 3.99 -6.07 -18.61
CA LYS A 122 3.42 -6.51 -17.33
C LYS A 122 2.07 -5.84 -17.04
N LEU A 123 1.98 -4.53 -17.29
CA LEU A 123 0.72 -3.79 -17.17
C LEU A 123 -0.32 -4.31 -18.16
N LYS A 124 0.09 -4.61 -19.40
CA LYS A 124 -0.79 -5.17 -20.42
C LYS A 124 -1.35 -6.53 -20.00
N GLY A 125 -0.50 -7.41 -19.45
CA GLY A 125 -0.95 -8.69 -18.90
C GLY A 125 -2.00 -8.54 -17.79
N TRP A 126 -1.78 -7.61 -16.85
CA TRP A 126 -2.78 -7.34 -15.79
C TRP A 126 -4.08 -6.76 -16.34
N GLU A 127 -4.01 -5.90 -17.36
CA GLU A 127 -5.20 -5.40 -18.06
C GLU A 127 -6.00 -6.56 -18.67
N ASP A 128 -5.33 -7.48 -19.35
CA ASP A 128 -5.96 -8.65 -19.99
C ASP A 128 -6.60 -9.58 -18.95
N ASP A 129 -5.90 -9.84 -17.83
CA ASP A 129 -6.44 -10.60 -16.70
C ASP A 129 -7.73 -9.98 -16.15
N LEU A 130 -7.72 -8.66 -15.91
CA LEU A 130 -8.88 -7.94 -15.42
C LEU A 130 -10.05 -7.96 -16.41
N ARG A 131 -9.79 -7.85 -17.71
CA ARG A 131 -10.81 -7.98 -18.76
C ARG A 131 -11.42 -9.38 -18.80
N ALA A 132 -10.61 -10.42 -18.66
CA ALA A 132 -11.07 -11.80 -18.61
C ALA A 132 -11.97 -12.06 -17.38
N LEU A 133 -11.56 -11.59 -16.20
CA LEU A 133 -12.37 -11.72 -14.98
C LEU A 133 -13.70 -10.97 -15.08
N ALA A 134 -13.70 -9.77 -15.66
CA ALA A 134 -14.93 -9.01 -15.88
C ALA A 134 -15.89 -9.70 -16.87
N ALA A 135 -15.36 -10.44 -17.86
CA ALA A 135 -16.17 -11.21 -18.79
C ALA A 135 -16.77 -12.47 -18.15
N GLN A 136 -16.11 -13.09 -17.16
CA GLN A 136 -16.59 -14.27 -16.43
C GLN A 136 -17.72 -13.97 -15.43
N GLN A 137 -17.85 -12.71 -14.99
CA GLN A 137 -18.92 -12.29 -14.07
C GLN A 137 -20.24 -11.95 -14.77
N ARG A 138 -20.31 -12.10 -16.10
CA ARG A 138 -21.54 -11.99 -16.89
C ARG A 138 -22.05 -13.38 -17.22
#